data_AF-A0AA36B999-F1
#
_entry.id   AF-A0AA36B999-F1
#
_cell.length_a   1.000
_cell.length_b   1.000
_cell.length_c   1.000
_cell.angle_alpha   90.00
_cell.angle_beta   90.00
_cell.angle_gamma   90.00
#
_symmetry.space_group_name_H-M   'P 1'
#
loop_
_entity.id
_entity.type
_entity.pdbx_description
1 polymer ?
#
loop_
_entity_poly.entity_id
_entity_poly.type
_entity_poly.pdbx_seq_one_letter_code
_entity_poly.pdbx_strand_id
1 'polypeptide(L)'
;MANEVAALAHANLKPLQQTENILEYQMDLSKKAVLIQWLNKLNPHLVIESLSDLREGEQFIALLNKIKATSYDVNTKKERFEIIQKFIEDKYDYKLVEQVNFDKDNELDFAKIAVLVLAAGVKGGPQEEFMKAALSLNEQSQLEIMSILKQALNLPLYNFQLDNLFTHKCLEIFDSENNEHSEMPCHDTSWSSDKSAIHSNYEIKEKNMLLKKLDHELEYERHHCFELECNLKVNKKIISSKDDKIQELNNQIRDLKKLQDQLDDYHNLKDEYDKLEATATRKWLILHRTWKGIKKLRIRCLALKYLL
;
A
#
# COMPACT_ATOMS: atom_id res chain seq x y z
N MET A 1 -69.18 -39.23 -0.25
CA MET A 1 -68.11 -38.88 -1.21
C MET A 1 -68.12 -37.38 -1.40
N ALA A 2 -66.94 -36.78 -1.24
CA ALA A 2 -66.59 -35.38 -1.53
C ALA A 2 -67.31 -34.30 -0.71
N ASN A 3 -66.67 -33.81 0.37
CA ASN A 3 -66.38 -32.38 0.60
C ASN A 3 -65.92 -32.07 2.03
N GLU A 4 -64.79 -32.65 2.46
CA GLU A 4 -64.04 -32.17 3.63
C GLU A 4 -62.52 -32.23 3.35
N VAL A 5 -62.04 -31.52 2.31
CA VAL A 5 -60.60 -31.27 2.11
C VAL A 5 -60.37 -29.88 1.49
N ALA A 6 -61.01 -28.84 2.02
CA ALA A 6 -60.86 -27.47 1.49
C ALA A 6 -60.57 -26.43 2.58
N ALA A 7 -59.79 -26.77 3.61
CA ALA A 7 -59.51 -25.85 4.73
C ALA A 7 -58.04 -25.78 5.19
N LEU A 8 -57.05 -26.26 4.41
CA LEU A 8 -55.66 -26.34 4.90
C LEU A 8 -54.60 -26.13 3.80
N ALA A 9 -54.75 -25.09 2.97
CA ALA A 9 -53.72 -24.73 1.98
C ALA A 9 -53.57 -23.21 1.71
N HIS A 10 -53.90 -22.35 2.69
CA HIS A 10 -53.67 -20.91 2.57
C HIS A 10 -53.09 -20.31 3.86
N ALA A 11 -51.93 -20.79 4.27
CA ALA A 11 -51.05 -20.07 5.18
C ALA A 11 -49.60 -20.26 4.74
N ASN A 12 -48.84 -19.18 4.75
CA ASN A 12 -47.40 -19.09 4.48
C ASN A 12 -46.94 -19.10 3.02
N LEU A 13 -47.23 -18.01 2.32
CA LEU A 13 -46.26 -17.44 1.37
C LEU A 13 -46.10 -15.96 1.70
N LYS A 14 -45.37 -15.67 2.80
CA LYS A 14 -44.65 -14.40 2.91
C LYS A 14 -43.50 -14.45 1.89
N PRO A 15 -43.27 -13.40 1.10
CA PRO A 15 -42.07 -13.34 0.29
C PRO A 15 -40.88 -13.34 1.25
N LEU A 16 -39.96 -14.27 1.02
CA LEU A 16 -38.62 -14.28 1.62
C LEU A 16 -38.00 -12.91 1.39
N GLN A 17 -38.06 -12.05 2.41
CA GLN A 17 -37.10 -10.99 2.55
C GLN A 17 -35.76 -11.69 2.60
N GLN A 18 -34.96 -11.51 1.55
CA GLN A 18 -33.52 -11.63 1.66
C GLN A 18 -33.11 -10.71 2.81
N THR A 19 -33.00 -11.28 4.00
CA THR A 19 -32.12 -10.77 5.02
C THR A 19 -30.74 -10.85 4.42
N GLU A 20 -30.33 -9.78 3.76
CA GLU A 20 -28.93 -9.43 3.66
C GLU A 20 -28.38 -9.55 5.08
N ASN A 21 -27.65 -10.64 5.34
CA ASN A 21 -26.71 -10.68 6.43
C ASN A 21 -25.74 -9.54 6.14
N ILE A 22 -26.02 -8.37 6.71
CA ILE A 22 -25.02 -7.36 6.96
C ILE A 22 -24.09 -8.02 7.97
N LEU A 23 -23.11 -8.77 7.47
CA LEU A 23 -21.87 -9.03 8.18
C LEU A 23 -21.25 -7.66 8.37
N GLU A 24 -21.61 -7.02 9.48
CA GLU A 24 -20.89 -5.88 10.01
C GLU A 24 -19.45 -6.38 10.19
N TYR A 25 -18.55 -5.95 9.31
CA TYR A 25 -17.15 -6.33 9.31
C TYR A 25 -16.54 -5.90 10.65
N GLN A 26 -16.58 -6.78 11.64
CA GLN A 26 -16.10 -6.47 12.98
C GLN A 26 -14.58 -6.43 12.94
N MET A 27 -14.04 -5.22 13.10
CA MET A 27 -12.60 -5.01 13.14
C MET A 27 -12.00 -5.73 14.36
N ASP A 28 -10.86 -6.38 14.12
CA ASP A 28 -10.02 -7.04 15.10
C ASP A 28 -9.61 -6.05 16.20
N LEU A 29 -10.04 -6.35 17.43
CA LEU A 29 -9.83 -5.50 18.60
C LEU A 29 -8.35 -5.34 18.95
N SER A 30 -7.53 -6.37 18.70
CA SER A 30 -6.08 -6.32 18.93
C SER A 30 -5.45 -5.30 17.99
N LYS A 31 -5.78 -5.38 16.70
CA LYS A 31 -5.27 -4.46 15.67
C LYS A 31 -5.73 -3.03 15.91
N LYS A 32 -7.00 -2.84 16.29
CA LYS A 32 -7.54 -1.54 16.70
C LYS A 32 -6.75 -0.96 17.87
N ALA A 33 -6.57 -1.73 18.94
CA ALA A 33 -5.89 -1.28 20.15
C ALA A 33 -4.42 -0.91 19.88
N VAL A 34 -3.72 -1.73 19.11
CA VAL A 34 -2.32 -1.50 18.75
C VAL A 34 -2.17 -0.24 17.88
N LEU A 35 -3.09 -0.03 16.92
CA LEU A 35 -3.09 1.18 16.09
C LEU A 35 -3.27 2.44 16.94
N ILE A 36 -4.21 2.42 17.91
CA ILE A 36 -4.43 3.51 18.87
C ILE A 36 -3.16 3.77 19.68
N GLN A 37 -2.50 2.73 20.19
CA GLN A 37 -1.27 2.87 20.95
C GLN A 37 -0.17 3.55 20.12
N TRP A 38 -0.02 3.18 18.86
CA TRP A 38 0.99 3.80 17.99
C TRP A 38 0.68 5.27 17.70
N LEU A 39 -0.57 5.60 17.42
CA LEU A 39 -1.00 6.99 17.23
C LEU A 39 -0.72 7.84 18.49
N ASN A 40 -1.02 7.32 19.67
CA ASN A 40 -0.73 8.00 20.95
C ASN A 40 0.78 8.18 21.20
N LYS A 41 1.65 7.28 20.71
CA LYS A 41 3.11 7.48 20.78
C LYS A 41 3.58 8.62 19.89
N LEU A 42 2.94 8.84 18.76
CA LEU A 42 3.29 9.91 17.84
C LEU A 42 2.72 11.26 18.27
N ASN A 43 1.51 11.30 18.82
CA ASN A 43 0.86 12.54 19.25
C ASN A 43 0.43 12.46 20.73
N PRO A 44 1.37 12.54 21.69
CA PRO A 44 1.05 12.35 23.11
C PRO A 44 0.14 13.44 23.70
N HIS A 45 0.03 14.60 23.06
CA HIS A 45 -0.82 15.72 23.51
C HIS A 45 -2.31 15.52 23.20
N LEU A 46 -2.61 14.49 22.44
CA LEU A 46 -3.81 14.36 21.66
C LEU A 46 -4.22 12.89 21.87
N VAL A 47 -4.70 12.60 23.08
CA VAL A 47 -4.96 11.23 23.55
C VAL A 47 -6.17 10.65 22.82
N ILE A 48 -5.98 9.48 22.23
CA ILE A 48 -7.00 8.71 21.52
C ILE A 48 -7.32 7.49 22.40
N GLU A 49 -8.60 7.34 22.78
CA GLU A 49 -9.10 6.16 23.48
C GLU A 49 -9.85 5.24 22.52
N SER A 50 -10.46 5.81 21.48
CA SER A 50 -11.08 5.07 20.38
C SER A 50 -10.77 5.68 19.02
N LEU A 51 -10.86 4.89 17.95
CA LEU A 51 -10.71 5.42 16.59
C LEU A 51 -11.80 6.45 16.24
N SER A 52 -12.95 6.41 16.92
CA SER A 52 -13.97 7.46 16.82
C SER A 52 -13.46 8.86 17.20
N ASP A 53 -12.41 8.96 18.03
CA ASP A 53 -11.79 10.25 18.40
C ASP A 53 -11.05 10.90 17.21
N LEU A 54 -10.83 10.14 16.13
CA LEU A 54 -10.23 10.64 14.88
C LEU A 54 -11.23 11.40 13.99
N ARG A 55 -12.54 11.41 14.35
CA ARG A 55 -13.61 12.01 13.54
C ARG A 55 -13.43 13.48 13.22
N GLU A 56 -12.70 14.22 14.05
CA GLU A 56 -12.46 15.65 13.84
C GLU A 56 -11.28 15.92 12.89
N GLY A 57 -10.45 14.90 12.61
CA GLY A 57 -9.31 14.98 11.70
C GLY A 57 -8.07 15.70 12.25
N GLU A 58 -8.12 16.26 13.46
CA GLU A 58 -7.01 17.03 14.06
C GLU A 58 -5.74 16.20 14.22
N GLN A 59 -5.91 14.93 14.60
CA GLN A 59 -4.84 13.95 14.75
C GLN A 59 -4.11 13.70 13.43
N PHE A 60 -4.86 13.54 12.35
CA PHE A 60 -4.29 13.33 11.04
C PHE A 60 -3.55 14.56 10.57
N ILE A 61 -4.10 15.77 10.76
CA ILE A 61 -3.38 17.01 10.44
C ILE A 61 -2.08 17.14 11.23
N ALA A 62 -2.09 16.83 12.53
CA ALA A 62 -0.87 16.82 13.34
C ALA A 62 0.19 15.84 12.79
N LEU A 63 -0.21 14.63 12.39
CA LEU A 63 0.69 13.67 11.75
C LEU A 63 1.19 14.15 10.39
N LEU A 64 0.32 14.73 9.56
CA LEU A 64 0.70 15.27 8.25
C LEU A 64 1.69 16.44 8.38
N ASN A 65 1.55 17.27 9.40
CA ASN A 65 2.49 18.35 9.71
C ASN A 65 3.86 17.83 10.18
N LYS A 66 3.93 16.61 10.73
CA LYS A 66 5.21 15.93 10.98
C LYS A 66 5.82 15.35 9.70
N ILE A 67 4.98 14.94 8.76
CA ILE A 67 5.42 14.34 7.48
C ILE A 67 5.86 15.39 6.47
N LYS A 68 5.21 16.55 6.44
CA LYS A 68 5.54 17.66 5.53
C LYS A 68 6.37 18.74 6.23
N ALA A 69 7.23 19.41 5.46
CA ALA A 69 8.00 20.56 5.95
C ALA A 69 7.13 21.82 6.18
N THR A 70 5.92 21.86 5.62
CA THR A 70 4.97 22.99 5.73
C THR A 70 3.76 22.58 6.54
N SER A 71 3.43 23.37 7.57
CA SER A 71 2.26 23.16 8.41
C SER A 71 0.97 23.53 7.69
N TYR A 72 -0.03 22.65 7.76
CA TYR A 72 -1.42 23.00 7.50
C TYR A 72 -2.00 23.71 8.71
N ASP A 73 -2.58 24.89 8.48
CA ASP A 73 -3.38 25.64 9.45
C ASP A 73 -4.82 25.66 8.93
N VAL A 74 -5.69 24.87 9.55
CA VAL A 74 -7.05 24.60 9.07
C VAL A 74 -8.01 24.46 10.24
N ASN A 75 -9.16 25.14 10.12
CA ASN A 75 -10.06 25.35 11.24
C ASN A 75 -11.35 24.52 11.14
N THR A 76 -11.68 23.95 9.98
CA THR A 76 -12.92 23.20 9.80
C THR A 76 -12.67 21.71 9.55
N LYS A 77 -13.56 20.84 10.07
CA LYS A 77 -13.51 19.38 9.81
C LYS A 77 -13.43 19.07 8.31
N LYS A 78 -14.23 19.77 7.50
CA LYS A 78 -14.28 19.55 6.06
C LYS A 78 -12.93 19.81 5.38
N GLU A 79 -12.32 20.97 5.63
CA GLU A 79 -11.00 21.29 5.07
C GLU A 79 -9.93 20.30 5.52
N ARG A 80 -10.00 19.83 6.78
CA ARG A 80 -9.06 18.82 7.29
C ARG A 80 -9.15 17.52 6.49
N PHE A 81 -10.36 17.00 6.25
CA PHE A 81 -10.54 15.76 5.47
C PHE A 81 -10.23 15.95 3.98
N GLU A 82 -10.48 17.12 3.39
CA GLU A 82 -10.04 17.44 2.02
C GLU A 82 -8.51 17.40 1.90
N ILE A 83 -7.78 17.94 2.88
CA ILE A 83 -6.31 17.90 2.91
C ILE A 83 -5.80 16.47 3.09
N ILE A 84 -6.43 15.68 3.98
CA ILE A 84 -6.05 14.29 4.24
C ILE A 84 -6.27 13.45 2.98
N GLN A 85 -7.42 13.58 2.33
CA GLN A 85 -7.74 12.89 1.10
C GLN A 85 -6.72 13.24 0.00
N LYS A 86 -6.50 14.54 -0.24
CA LYS A 86 -5.53 15.00 -1.25
C LYS A 86 -4.13 14.48 -0.97
N PHE A 87 -3.72 14.44 0.31
CA PHE A 87 -2.42 13.89 0.68
C PHE A 87 -2.30 12.40 0.33
N ILE A 88 -3.35 11.61 0.58
CA ILE A 88 -3.36 10.18 0.28
C ILE A 88 -3.38 9.97 -1.25
N GLU A 89 -4.18 10.74 -1.99
CA GLU A 89 -4.22 10.75 -3.45
C GLU A 89 -2.84 11.08 -4.08
N ASP A 90 -2.10 12.03 -3.50
CA ASP A 90 -0.75 12.38 -3.97
C ASP A 90 0.29 11.26 -3.73
N LYS A 91 0.03 10.33 -2.81
CA LYS A 91 0.99 9.33 -2.33
C LYS A 91 0.71 7.90 -2.79
N TYR A 92 -0.54 7.59 -3.09
CA TYR A 92 -1.02 6.23 -3.35
C TYR A 92 -1.81 6.16 -4.65
N ASP A 93 -1.92 4.96 -5.22
CA ASP A 93 -2.70 4.72 -6.44
C ASP A 93 -4.21 4.88 -6.18
N TYR A 94 -4.94 5.35 -7.18
CA TYR A 94 -6.37 5.63 -7.10
C TYR A 94 -7.20 4.45 -6.55
N LYS A 95 -6.83 3.20 -6.87
CA LYS A 95 -7.54 2.01 -6.39
C LYS A 95 -7.45 1.80 -4.89
N LEU A 96 -6.41 2.33 -4.24
CA LEU A 96 -6.26 2.27 -2.79
C LEU A 96 -7.08 3.39 -2.13
N VAL A 97 -7.12 4.56 -2.76
CA VAL A 97 -7.91 5.72 -2.31
C VAL A 97 -9.40 5.39 -2.32
N GLU A 98 -9.90 4.74 -3.37
CA GLU A 98 -11.31 4.36 -3.53
C GLU A 98 -11.84 3.43 -2.41
N GLN A 99 -10.96 2.76 -1.67
CA GLN A 99 -11.32 1.86 -0.57
C GLN A 99 -11.55 2.58 0.77
N VAL A 100 -11.30 3.89 0.82
CA VAL A 100 -11.42 4.71 2.01
C VAL A 100 -12.57 5.70 1.82
N ASN A 101 -13.55 5.66 2.73
CA ASN A 101 -14.62 6.66 2.72
C ASN A 101 -14.28 7.82 3.67
N PHE A 102 -14.01 9.00 3.11
CA PHE A 102 -13.68 10.21 3.88
C PHE A 102 -14.92 10.97 4.40
N ASP A 103 -16.11 10.66 3.87
CA ASP A 103 -17.36 11.34 4.22
C ASP A 103 -18.14 10.64 5.36
N LYS A 104 -17.76 9.40 5.68
CA LYS A 104 -18.42 8.60 6.72
C LYS A 104 -17.63 8.63 8.02
N ASP A 105 -18.34 8.86 9.12
CA ASP A 105 -17.81 8.74 10.48
C ASP A 105 -17.77 7.25 10.91
N ASN A 106 -16.93 6.46 10.24
CA ASN A 106 -16.77 5.02 10.46
C ASN A 106 -15.36 4.71 10.99
N GLU A 107 -15.27 3.94 12.09
CA GLU A 107 -13.99 3.57 12.69
C GLU A 107 -13.08 2.78 11.77
N LEU A 108 -13.65 1.92 10.91
CA LEU A 108 -12.85 1.16 9.94
C LEU A 108 -12.19 2.10 8.92
N ASP A 109 -12.91 3.11 8.44
CA ASP A 109 -12.35 4.10 7.53
C ASP A 109 -11.29 4.96 8.22
N PHE A 110 -11.49 5.34 9.48
CA PHE A 110 -10.44 6.01 10.27
C PHE A 110 -9.20 5.14 10.45
N ALA A 111 -9.36 3.83 10.66
CA ALA A 111 -8.26 2.89 10.75
C ALA A 111 -7.45 2.83 9.45
N LYS A 112 -8.14 2.77 8.30
CA LYS A 112 -7.51 2.81 6.98
C LYS A 112 -6.73 4.09 6.76
N ILE A 113 -7.34 5.24 7.03
CA ILE A 113 -6.68 6.55 6.92
C ILE A 113 -5.42 6.58 7.78
N ALA A 114 -5.52 6.13 9.04
CA ALA A 114 -4.39 6.07 9.96
C ALA A 114 -3.25 5.22 9.41
N VAL A 115 -3.52 4.00 8.91
CA VAL A 115 -2.47 3.14 8.34
C VAL A 115 -1.83 3.76 7.11
N LEU A 116 -2.59 4.40 6.22
CA LEU A 116 -2.04 5.08 5.05
C LEU A 116 -1.15 6.26 5.44
N VAL A 117 -1.58 7.10 6.38
CA VAL A 117 -0.77 8.22 6.87
C VAL A 117 0.50 7.74 7.58
N LEU A 118 0.39 6.73 8.44
CA LEU A 118 1.52 6.13 9.15
C LEU A 118 2.53 5.47 8.19
N ALA A 119 2.04 4.72 7.20
CA ALA A 119 2.88 4.12 6.17
C ALA A 119 3.63 5.18 5.34
N ALA A 120 2.99 6.33 5.06
CA ALA A 120 3.63 7.46 4.40
C ALA A 120 4.73 8.09 5.28
N GLY A 121 4.50 8.18 6.60
CA GLY A 121 5.51 8.63 7.56
C GLY A 121 6.73 7.70 7.63
N VAL A 122 6.50 6.38 7.62
CA VAL A 122 7.57 5.36 7.60
C VAL A 122 8.34 5.33 6.27
N LYS A 123 7.72 5.65 5.13
CA LYS A 123 8.41 5.77 3.83
C LYS A 123 9.10 7.13 3.60
N GLY A 124 8.77 8.13 4.42
CA GLY A 124 9.13 9.53 4.18
C GLY A 124 10.36 10.02 4.94
N GLY A 125 10.56 11.34 4.90
CA GLY A 125 11.63 12.01 5.65
C GLY A 125 11.62 11.77 7.17
N PRO A 126 10.47 11.72 7.87
CA PRO A 126 10.45 11.51 9.33
C PRO A 126 10.46 10.03 9.72
N GLN A 127 10.91 9.12 8.86
CA GLN A 127 10.88 7.67 9.08
C GLN A 127 11.38 7.26 10.48
N GLU A 128 12.47 7.87 10.96
CA GLU A 128 13.06 7.54 12.26
C GLU A 128 12.08 7.79 13.42
N GLU A 129 11.35 8.90 13.41
CA GLU A 129 10.37 9.23 14.46
C GLU A 129 9.21 8.22 14.47
N PHE A 130 8.68 7.91 13.29
CA PHE A 130 7.57 6.96 13.12
C PHE A 130 7.97 5.53 13.53
N MET A 131 9.16 5.09 13.12
CA MET A 131 9.68 3.77 13.48
C MET A 131 10.05 3.68 14.97
N LYS A 132 10.64 4.73 15.55
CA LYS A 132 10.96 4.76 16.98
C LYS A 132 9.69 4.70 17.84
N ALA A 133 8.62 5.37 17.42
CA ALA A 133 7.32 5.28 18.08
C ALA A 133 6.78 3.83 18.05
N ALA A 134 6.83 3.16 16.89
CA ALA A 134 6.42 1.76 16.76
C ALA A 134 7.25 0.81 17.66
N LEU A 135 8.58 0.96 17.63
CA LEU A 135 9.52 0.16 18.42
C LEU A 135 9.49 0.46 19.93
N SER A 136 8.79 1.51 20.36
CA SER A 136 8.61 1.83 21.79
C SER A 136 7.44 1.09 22.45
N LEU A 137 6.70 0.30 21.67
CA LEU A 137 5.57 -0.50 22.15
C LEU A 137 6.04 -1.84 22.71
N ASN A 138 5.15 -2.61 23.35
CA ASN A 138 5.48 -3.96 23.80
C ASN A 138 5.70 -4.90 22.60
N GLU A 139 6.41 -6.01 22.82
CA GLU A 139 6.82 -6.95 21.74
C GLU A 139 5.63 -7.44 20.90
N GLN A 140 4.50 -7.77 21.53
CA GLN A 140 3.30 -8.21 20.83
C GLN A 140 2.74 -7.11 19.90
N SER A 141 2.69 -5.87 20.39
CA SER A 141 2.20 -4.71 19.62
C SER A 141 3.17 -4.33 18.51
N GLN A 142 4.47 -4.49 18.73
CA GLN A 142 5.49 -4.30 17.69
C GLN A 142 5.27 -5.30 16.55
N LEU A 143 5.10 -6.59 16.86
CA LEU A 143 4.85 -7.62 15.83
C LEU A 143 3.60 -7.31 15.01
N GLU A 144 2.51 -6.90 15.66
CA GLU A 144 1.26 -6.55 15.00
C GLU A 144 1.43 -5.32 14.08
N ILE A 145 2.10 -4.26 14.54
CA ILE A 145 2.39 -3.08 13.71
C ILE A 145 3.29 -3.43 12.54
N MET A 146 4.31 -4.26 12.75
CA MET A 146 5.20 -4.69 11.68
C MET A 146 4.43 -5.54 10.66
N SER A 147 3.45 -6.35 11.09
CA SER A 147 2.54 -7.07 10.20
C SER A 147 1.68 -6.12 9.38
N ILE A 148 1.02 -5.14 10.03
CA ILE A 148 0.21 -4.11 9.37
C ILE A 148 1.04 -3.31 8.37
N LEU A 149 2.23 -2.84 8.80
CA LEU A 149 3.16 -2.10 7.95
C LEU A 149 3.68 -2.95 6.79
N LYS A 150 4.05 -4.21 7.03
CA LYS A 150 4.51 -5.11 5.96
C LYS A 150 3.43 -5.26 4.89
N GLN A 151 2.17 -5.37 5.28
CA GLN A 151 1.04 -5.45 4.35
C GLN A 151 0.78 -4.12 3.65
N ALA A 152 0.79 -2.99 4.38
CA ALA A 152 0.56 -1.65 3.84
C ALA A 152 1.72 -1.11 2.98
N LEU A 153 2.96 -1.56 3.19
CA LEU A 153 4.15 -1.09 2.49
C LEU A 153 4.47 -1.92 1.24
N ASN A 154 4.17 -3.23 1.26
CA ASN A 154 4.45 -4.18 0.17
C ASN A 154 3.31 -4.33 -0.86
N LEU A 155 2.31 -3.44 -0.83
CA LEU A 155 1.13 -3.46 -1.70
C LEU A 155 1.49 -3.66 -3.19
N PRO A 156 1.19 -4.81 -3.80
CA PRO A 156 1.10 -4.95 -5.25
C PRO A 156 -0.31 -4.51 -5.68
N LEU A 157 -0.37 -3.59 -6.65
CA LEU A 157 -1.53 -2.81 -7.12
C LEU A 157 -2.75 -3.57 -7.69
N TYR A 158 -2.86 -4.88 -7.48
CA TYR A 158 -3.98 -5.68 -7.99
C TYR A 158 -4.42 -6.69 -6.93
N ASN A 159 -5.61 -6.45 -6.34
CA ASN A 159 -6.37 -7.28 -5.40
C ASN A 159 -6.14 -7.09 -3.88
N PHE A 160 -5.48 -6.03 -3.43
CA PHE A 160 -5.42 -5.75 -1.99
C PHE A 160 -6.67 -4.99 -1.51
N GLN A 161 -7.31 -5.50 -0.47
CA GLN A 161 -8.41 -4.85 0.25
C GLN A 161 -7.90 -4.36 1.61
N LEU A 162 -7.97 -3.06 1.87
CA LEU A 162 -7.56 -2.45 3.15
C LEU A 162 -8.36 -3.00 4.33
N ASP A 163 -9.61 -3.40 4.12
CA ASP A 163 -10.43 -4.06 5.14
C ASP A 163 -9.76 -5.31 5.71
N ASN A 164 -9.02 -6.05 4.87
CA ASN A 164 -8.35 -7.30 5.28
C ASN A 164 -7.21 -7.07 6.27
N LEU A 165 -6.68 -5.84 6.37
CA LEU A 165 -5.74 -5.48 7.42
C LEU A 165 -6.38 -5.61 8.80
N PHE A 166 -7.67 -5.29 8.89
CA PHE A 166 -8.39 -5.11 10.14
C PHE A 166 -9.34 -6.26 10.45
N THR A 167 -9.56 -7.18 9.53
CA THR A 167 -10.27 -8.43 9.83
C THR A 167 -9.33 -9.45 10.46
N HIS A 168 -9.84 -10.18 11.44
CA HIS A 168 -9.32 -11.51 11.72
C HIS A 168 -9.57 -12.35 10.47
N LYS A 169 -8.52 -12.75 9.75
CA LYS A 169 -8.61 -14.02 9.04
C LYS A 169 -8.55 -15.05 10.18
N CYS A 170 -9.63 -15.76 10.44
CA CYS A 170 -9.57 -16.88 11.36
C CYS A 170 -8.42 -17.80 10.89
N LEU A 171 -7.32 -17.81 11.64
CA LEU A 171 -6.86 -19.11 12.14
C LEU A 171 -7.99 -19.52 13.08
N GLU A 172 -8.88 -20.41 12.62
CA GLU A 172 -9.88 -21.01 13.49
C GLU A 172 -9.15 -21.79 14.57
N ILE A 173 -8.93 -21.14 15.71
CA ILE A 173 -8.84 -21.82 16.98
C ILE A 173 -10.29 -22.11 17.36
N PHE A 174 -10.78 -23.28 16.95
CA PHE A 174 -11.96 -23.87 17.58
C PHE A 174 -11.60 -24.17 19.02
N ASP A 175 -11.95 -23.27 19.94
CA ASP A 175 -12.21 -23.61 21.34
C ASP A 175 -13.16 -22.58 21.93
N SER A 176 -14.44 -22.69 21.58
CA SER A 176 -15.54 -22.23 22.44
C SER A 176 -16.83 -23.00 22.17
N GLU A 177 -16.77 -24.31 22.36
CA GLU A 177 -17.92 -25.07 22.86
C GLU A 177 -17.45 -25.96 24.01
N ASN A 178 -17.56 -25.44 25.23
CA ASN A 178 -17.88 -26.23 26.43
C ASN A 178 -18.17 -25.26 27.57
N ASN A 179 -19.37 -24.69 27.52
CA ASN A 179 -20.03 -24.20 28.72
C ASN A 179 -21.41 -24.85 28.77
N GLU A 180 -21.46 -26.11 29.19
CA GLU A 180 -22.69 -26.75 29.67
C GLU A 180 -22.45 -27.29 31.07
N HIS A 181 -23.23 -26.74 32.00
CA HIS A 181 -23.45 -27.28 33.34
C HIS A 181 -23.91 -28.74 33.27
N SER A 182 -23.36 -29.60 34.12
CA SER A 182 -24.11 -30.71 34.69
C SER A 182 -23.66 -30.95 36.12
N GLU A 183 -24.49 -30.53 37.06
CA GLU A 183 -24.43 -30.97 38.46
C GLU A 183 -24.89 -32.43 38.60
N MET A 184 -24.48 -33.02 39.73
CA MET A 184 -25.23 -34.02 40.55
C MET A 184 -24.92 -35.52 40.31
N PRO A 185 -25.14 -36.43 41.29
CA PRO A 185 -24.93 -36.40 42.76
C PRO A 185 -24.01 -37.54 43.27
N CYS A 186 -23.60 -37.47 44.54
CA CYS A 186 -23.02 -38.60 45.28
C CYS A 186 -24.00 -39.78 45.40
N HIS A 187 -23.52 -41.00 45.15
CA HIS A 187 -24.01 -42.22 45.81
C HIS A 187 -22.87 -43.25 45.92
N ASP A 188 -22.62 -43.72 47.14
CA ASP A 188 -21.77 -44.87 47.46
C ASP A 188 -22.33 -46.15 46.81
N THR A 189 -21.46 -47.07 46.36
CA THR A 189 -21.27 -48.43 46.94
C THR A 189 -20.39 -49.31 46.01
N SER A 190 -19.47 -50.06 46.62
CA SER A 190 -18.85 -51.32 46.16
C SER A 190 -17.56 -51.28 45.31
N TRP A 191 -16.45 -51.61 45.97
CA TRP A 191 -15.18 -52.02 45.37
C TRP A 191 -15.27 -53.42 44.74
N SER A 192 -14.56 -53.59 43.60
CA SER A 192 -13.60 -54.69 43.34
C SER A 192 -13.74 -55.30 41.93
N SER A 193 -13.10 -54.69 40.91
CA SER A 193 -12.40 -55.39 39.80
C SER A 193 -11.67 -54.46 38.79
N ASP A 194 -11.86 -53.13 38.83
CA ASP A 194 -11.64 -52.29 37.64
C ASP A 194 -10.31 -51.51 37.52
N LYS A 195 -9.30 -51.74 38.36
CA LYS A 195 -8.07 -50.93 38.31
C LYS A 195 -7.29 -51.04 36.99
N SER A 196 -7.36 -52.19 36.31
CA SER A 196 -6.71 -52.44 35.02
C SER A 196 -7.42 -51.74 33.85
N ALA A 197 -8.76 -51.80 33.82
CA ALA A 197 -9.60 -51.19 32.78
C ALA A 197 -9.62 -49.65 32.89
N ILE A 198 -9.58 -49.11 34.11
CA ILE A 198 -9.50 -47.67 34.34
C ILE A 198 -8.14 -47.11 33.86
N HIS A 199 -7.04 -47.81 34.11
CA HIS A 199 -5.71 -47.35 33.69
C HIS A 199 -5.54 -47.39 32.17
N SER A 200 -6.04 -48.43 31.51
CA SER A 200 -6.01 -48.56 30.05
C SER A 200 -6.93 -47.56 29.34
N ASN A 201 -8.12 -47.25 29.91
CA ASN A 201 -8.97 -46.18 29.38
C ASN A 201 -8.34 -44.79 29.52
N TYR A 202 -7.58 -44.53 30.58
CA TYR A 202 -6.87 -43.26 30.75
C TYR A 202 -5.77 -43.09 29.69
N GLU A 203 -5.00 -44.16 29.45
CA GLU A 203 -3.93 -44.17 28.44
C GLU A 203 -4.48 -44.01 27.01
N ILE A 204 -5.63 -44.63 26.72
CA ILE A 204 -6.32 -44.46 25.43
C ILE A 204 -6.82 -43.01 25.27
N LYS A 205 -7.37 -42.41 26.33
CA LYS A 205 -7.83 -41.02 26.30
C LYS A 205 -6.67 -40.05 26.05
N GLU A 206 -5.54 -40.27 26.70
CA GLU A 206 -4.32 -39.46 26.53
C GLU A 206 -3.76 -39.59 25.10
N LYS A 207 -3.64 -40.82 24.59
CA LYS A 207 -3.20 -41.06 23.20
C LYS A 207 -4.13 -40.43 22.18
N ASN A 208 -5.45 -40.48 22.40
CA ASN A 208 -6.42 -39.82 21.53
C ASN A 208 -6.33 -38.29 21.58
N MET A 209 -6.01 -37.70 22.75
CA MET A 209 -5.76 -36.26 22.83
C MET A 209 -4.48 -35.86 22.09
N LEU A 210 -3.42 -36.66 22.20
CA LEU A 210 -2.17 -36.40 21.47
C LEU A 210 -2.36 -36.55 19.96
N LEU A 211 -3.12 -37.56 19.51
CA LEU A 211 -3.42 -37.76 18.09
C LEU A 211 -4.17 -36.55 17.49
N LYS A 212 -5.17 -36.04 18.22
CA LYS A 212 -5.91 -34.83 17.81
C LYS A 212 -5.03 -33.60 17.73
N LYS A 213 -4.09 -33.42 18.66
CA LYS A 213 -3.11 -32.32 18.61
C LYS A 213 -2.21 -32.43 17.37
N LEU A 214 -1.74 -33.63 17.08
CA LEU A 214 -0.85 -33.90 15.95
C LEU A 214 -1.56 -33.69 14.60
N ASP A 215 -2.82 -34.11 14.48
CA ASP A 215 -3.65 -33.84 13.30
C ASP A 215 -3.85 -32.33 13.09
N HIS A 216 -4.06 -31.57 14.17
CA HIS A 216 -4.21 -30.12 14.09
C HIS A 216 -2.90 -29.42 13.67
N GLU A 217 -1.76 -29.82 14.23
CA GLU A 217 -0.44 -29.30 13.82
C GLU A 217 -0.14 -29.62 12.36
N LEU A 218 -0.51 -30.82 11.89
CA LEU A 218 -0.34 -31.21 10.49
C LEU A 218 -1.20 -30.37 9.53
N GLU A 219 -2.44 -30.07 9.91
CA GLU A 219 -3.35 -29.22 9.14
C GLU A 219 -2.81 -27.78 9.06
N TYR A 220 -2.30 -27.26 10.18
CA TYR A 220 -1.66 -25.93 10.24
C TYR A 220 -0.45 -25.85 9.30
N GLU A 221 0.45 -26.84 9.34
CA GLU A 221 1.62 -26.87 8.46
C GLU A 221 1.24 -26.97 6.98
N ARG A 222 0.21 -27.75 6.65
CA ARG A 222 -0.33 -27.82 5.27
C ARG A 222 -0.84 -26.47 4.79
N HIS A 223 -1.59 -25.77 5.63
CA HIS A 223 -2.09 -24.44 5.31
C HIS A 223 -0.94 -23.43 5.15
N HIS A 224 0.06 -23.47 6.04
CA HIS A 224 1.24 -22.61 5.95
C HIS A 224 2.02 -22.86 4.65
N CYS A 225 2.23 -24.12 4.28
CA CYS A 225 2.89 -24.49 3.02
C CYS A 225 2.12 -23.98 1.79
N PHE A 226 0.79 -24.08 1.80
CA PHE A 226 -0.05 -23.57 0.73
C PHE A 226 0.05 -22.04 0.58
N GLU A 227 0.06 -21.30 1.69
CA GLU A 227 0.25 -19.85 1.67
C GLU A 227 1.62 -19.46 1.13
N LEU A 228 2.68 -20.17 1.53
CA LEU A 228 4.02 -19.98 0.99
C LEU A 228 4.08 -20.23 -0.52
N GLU A 229 3.42 -21.28 -1.01
CA GLU A 229 3.38 -21.60 -2.44
C GLU A 229 2.62 -20.53 -3.24
N CYS A 230 1.48 -20.06 -2.73
CA CYS A 230 0.73 -18.96 -3.32
C CYS A 230 1.57 -17.68 -3.40
N ASN A 231 2.24 -17.31 -2.31
CA ASN A 231 3.12 -16.15 -2.26
C ASN A 231 4.28 -16.27 -3.24
N LEU A 232 4.89 -17.45 -3.36
CA LEU A 232 5.98 -17.71 -4.30
C LEU A 232 5.50 -17.55 -5.75
N LYS A 233 4.31 -18.05 -6.08
CA LYS A 233 3.71 -17.90 -7.41
C LYS A 233 3.43 -16.44 -7.76
N VAL A 234 2.92 -15.65 -6.81
CA VAL A 234 2.71 -14.20 -6.99
C VAL A 234 4.04 -13.49 -7.19
N ASN A 235 5.03 -13.76 -6.33
CA ASN A 235 6.36 -13.16 -6.44
C ASN A 235 7.02 -13.46 -7.79
N LYS A 236 6.89 -14.70 -8.29
CA LYS A 236 7.41 -15.07 -9.61
C LYS A 236 6.77 -14.27 -10.74
N LYS A 237 5.46 -14.01 -10.66
CA LYS A 237 4.74 -13.16 -11.62
C LYS A 237 5.22 -11.71 -11.56
N ILE A 238 5.45 -11.19 -10.36
CA ILE A 238 5.98 -9.83 -10.15
C ILE A 238 7.38 -9.71 -10.74
N ILE A 239 8.27 -10.69 -10.50
CA ILE A 239 9.62 -10.71 -11.06
C ILE A 239 9.57 -10.69 -12.59
N SER A 240 8.75 -11.56 -13.20
CA SER A 240 8.58 -11.59 -14.66
C SER A 240 8.14 -10.23 -15.21
N SER A 241 7.17 -9.56 -14.56
CA SER A 241 6.72 -8.24 -15.01
C SER A 241 7.79 -7.15 -14.85
N LYS A 242 8.66 -7.26 -13.84
CA LYS A 242 9.80 -6.35 -13.67
C LYS A 242 10.86 -6.58 -14.76
N ASP A 243 11.11 -7.84 -15.13
CA ASP A 243 12.04 -8.17 -16.22
C ASP A 243 11.58 -7.58 -17.55
N ASP A 244 10.28 -7.67 -17.87
CA ASP A 244 9.70 -7.03 -19.05
C ASP A 244 9.92 -5.51 -19.04
N LYS A 245 9.75 -4.87 -17.86
CA LYS A 245 9.96 -3.42 -17.72
C LYS A 245 11.43 -3.04 -17.86
N ILE A 246 12.35 -3.86 -17.34
CA ILE A 246 13.80 -3.66 -17.51
C ILE A 246 14.17 -3.77 -18.99
N GLN A 247 13.62 -4.76 -19.70
CA GLN A 247 13.86 -4.92 -21.12
C GLN A 247 13.38 -3.71 -21.94
N GLU A 248 12.19 -3.19 -21.62
CA GLU A 248 11.65 -1.99 -22.25
C GLU A 248 12.53 -0.75 -21.99
N LEU A 249 12.96 -0.54 -20.74
CA LEU A 249 13.87 0.57 -20.40
C LEU A 249 15.22 0.44 -21.13
N ASN A 250 15.74 -0.78 -21.26
CA ASN A 250 16.98 -1.02 -22.00
C ASN A 250 16.85 -0.72 -23.50
N ASN A 251 15.67 -0.95 -24.10
CA ASN A 251 15.41 -0.54 -25.48
C ASN A 251 15.37 0.99 -25.60
N GLN A 252 14.69 1.68 -24.67
CA GLN A 252 14.63 3.14 -24.65
C GLN A 252 16.03 3.77 -24.48
N ILE A 253 16.88 3.22 -23.60
CA ILE A 253 18.27 3.67 -23.44
C ILE A 253 19.06 3.50 -24.74
N ARG A 254 18.84 2.40 -25.47
CA ARG A 254 19.52 2.14 -26.75
C ARG A 254 19.14 3.18 -27.80
N ASP A 255 17.87 3.55 -27.89
CA ASP A 255 17.41 4.53 -28.86
C ASP A 255 17.84 5.96 -28.49
N LEU A 256 17.87 6.29 -27.19
CA LEU A 256 18.47 7.56 -26.72
C LEU A 256 19.94 7.68 -27.08
N LYS A 257 20.73 6.59 -26.98
CA LYS A 257 22.14 6.59 -27.41
C LYS A 257 22.28 6.88 -28.90
N LYS A 258 21.43 6.28 -29.76
CA LYS A 258 21.45 6.57 -31.20
C LYS A 258 21.15 8.05 -31.49
N LEU A 259 20.19 8.64 -30.77
CA LEU A 259 19.88 10.07 -30.91
C LEU A 259 21.04 10.95 -30.45
N GLN A 260 21.74 10.54 -29.39
CA GLN A 260 22.94 11.23 -28.93
C GLN A 260 24.05 11.20 -29.99
N ASP A 261 24.34 10.03 -30.57
CA ASP A 261 25.33 9.90 -31.64
C ASP A 261 24.99 10.80 -32.85
N GLN A 262 23.70 10.86 -33.22
CA GLN A 262 23.23 11.77 -34.28
C GLN A 262 23.41 13.26 -33.94
N LEU A 263 23.26 13.62 -32.66
CA LEU A 263 23.45 15.00 -32.20
C LEU A 263 24.92 15.40 -32.28
N ASP A 264 25.81 14.49 -31.90
CA ASP A 264 27.26 14.69 -31.97
C ASP A 264 27.73 14.85 -33.43
N ASP A 265 27.20 14.03 -34.35
CA ASP A 265 27.44 14.18 -35.79
C ASP A 265 26.96 15.54 -36.31
N TYR A 266 25.79 16.01 -35.88
CA TYR A 266 25.28 17.32 -36.25
C TYR A 266 26.17 18.45 -35.73
N HIS A 267 26.67 18.35 -34.51
CA HIS A 267 27.60 19.34 -33.94
C HIS A 267 28.91 19.39 -34.74
N ASN A 268 29.47 18.24 -35.11
CA ASN A 268 30.65 18.17 -35.97
C ASN A 268 30.42 18.87 -37.32
N LEU A 269 29.27 18.60 -37.96
CA LEU A 269 28.92 19.23 -39.24
C LEU A 269 28.74 20.75 -39.11
N LYS A 270 28.14 21.20 -38.00
CA LYS A 270 27.98 22.64 -37.73
C LYS A 270 29.32 23.34 -37.57
N ASP A 271 30.26 22.72 -36.86
CA ASP A 271 31.62 23.27 -36.70
C ASP A 271 32.35 23.38 -38.05
N GLU A 272 32.15 22.42 -38.96
CA GLU A 272 32.67 22.52 -40.32
C GLU A 272 32.02 23.65 -41.13
N TYR A 273 30.70 23.80 -41.02
CA TYR A 273 29.96 24.89 -41.66
C TYR A 273 30.45 26.26 -41.18
N ASP A 274 30.59 26.45 -39.87
CA ASP A 274 31.04 27.71 -39.26
C ASP A 274 32.47 28.07 -39.73
N LYS A 275 33.36 27.08 -39.86
CA LYS A 275 34.72 27.27 -40.43
C LYS A 275 34.68 27.71 -41.90
N LEU A 276 33.79 27.12 -42.70
CA LEU A 276 33.61 27.48 -44.10
C LEU A 276 33.05 28.89 -44.24
N GLU A 277 32.04 29.25 -43.46
CA GLU A 277 31.44 30.58 -43.44
C GLU A 277 32.45 31.66 -43.05
N ALA A 278 33.25 31.42 -42.00
CA ALA A 278 34.32 32.32 -41.58
C ALA A 278 35.36 32.51 -42.71
N THR A 279 35.72 31.43 -43.40
CA THR A 279 36.68 31.47 -44.51
C THR A 279 36.13 32.24 -45.71
N ALA A 280 34.86 32.00 -46.08
CA ALA A 280 34.17 32.70 -47.16
C ALA A 280 34.08 34.20 -46.87
N THR A 281 33.68 34.56 -45.65
CA THR A 281 33.61 35.95 -45.17
C THR A 281 34.97 36.64 -45.25
N ARG A 282 36.03 35.96 -44.81
CA ARG A 282 37.40 36.49 -44.89
C ARG A 282 37.85 36.71 -46.34
N LYS A 283 37.59 35.75 -47.24
CA LYS A 283 37.90 35.88 -48.67
C LYS A 283 37.15 37.05 -49.31
N TRP A 284 35.86 37.19 -49.01
CA TRP A 284 35.04 38.29 -49.52
C TRP A 284 35.58 39.66 -49.07
N LEU A 285 35.95 39.79 -47.79
CA LEU A 285 36.57 41.02 -47.26
C LEU A 285 37.87 41.40 -47.99
N ILE A 286 38.72 40.41 -48.29
CA ILE A 286 39.96 40.63 -49.04
C ILE A 286 39.64 41.12 -50.46
N LEU A 287 38.75 40.42 -51.18
CA LEU A 287 38.33 40.79 -52.54
C LEU A 287 37.71 42.19 -52.60
N HIS A 288 36.87 42.54 -51.63
CA HIS A 288 36.25 43.85 -51.56
C HIS A 288 37.29 44.96 -51.29
N ARG A 289 38.29 44.71 -50.43
CA ARG A 289 39.40 45.65 -50.18
C ARG A 289 40.28 45.85 -51.42
N THR A 290 40.66 44.77 -52.11
CA THR A 290 41.47 44.87 -53.33
C THR A 290 40.73 45.62 -54.44
N TRP A 291 39.44 45.33 -54.63
CA TRP A 291 38.61 46.05 -55.60
C TRP A 291 38.50 47.55 -55.31
N LYS A 292 38.28 47.93 -54.04
CA LYS A 292 38.32 49.35 -53.62
C LYS A 292 39.66 50.00 -53.92
N GLY A 293 40.77 49.29 -53.68
CA GLY A 293 42.13 49.76 -53.99
C GLY A 293 42.32 50.02 -55.49
N ILE A 294 41.93 49.07 -56.34
CA ILE A 294 41.99 49.19 -57.81
C ILE A 294 41.15 50.38 -58.28
N LYS A 295 39.93 50.53 -57.77
CA LYS A 295 39.05 51.66 -58.12
C LYS A 295 39.70 53.01 -57.78
N LYS A 296 40.35 53.11 -56.62
CA LYS A 296 41.08 54.33 -56.19
C LYS A 296 42.30 54.62 -57.07
N LEU A 297 43.07 53.61 -57.45
CA LEU A 297 44.18 53.74 -58.41
C LEU A 297 43.70 54.21 -59.77
N ARG A 298 42.63 53.62 -60.31
CA ARG A 298 42.04 54.02 -61.59
C ARG A 298 41.61 55.48 -61.61
N ILE A 299 40.99 55.97 -60.53
CA ILE A 299 40.62 57.38 -60.39
C ILE A 299 41.86 58.28 -60.39
N ARG A 300 42.93 57.91 -59.66
CA ARG A 300 44.18 58.68 -59.64
C ARG A 300 44.86 58.73 -61.01
N CYS A 301 44.91 57.62 -61.73
CA CYS A 301 45.48 57.57 -63.08
C CYS A 301 44.67 58.41 -64.07
N LEU A 302 43.34 58.41 -63.97
CA LEU A 302 42.49 59.29 -64.76
C LEU A 302 42.75 60.77 -64.43
N ALA A 303 42.83 61.13 -63.15
CA ALA A 303 43.14 62.51 -62.74
C ALA A 303 44.51 62.98 -63.26
N LEU A 304 45.53 62.13 -63.22
CA LEU A 304 46.86 62.44 -63.78
C LEU A 304 46.85 62.65 -65.30
N LYS A 305 46.00 61.92 -66.04
CA LYS A 305 45.83 62.11 -67.49
C LYS A 305 45.19 63.45 -67.88
N TYR A 306 44.48 64.11 -66.97
CA TYR A 306 43.88 65.43 -67.21
C TYR A 306 44.76 66.60 -66.74
N LEU A 307 45.88 66.32 -66.07
CA LEU A 307 46.85 67.31 -65.57
C LEU A 307 48.11 67.43 -66.46
N LEU A 308 48.29 66.51 -67.41
CA LEU A 308 49.32 66.51 -68.46
C LEU A 308 48.66 66.91 -69.79
#